data_AF-A0A4Q3SRN0-F1
#
_entry.id   AF-A0A4Q3SRN0-F1
#
_cell.length_a   1.000
_cell.length_b   1.000
_cell.length_c   1.000
_cell.angle_alpha   90.00
_cell.angle_beta   90.00
_cell.angle_gamma   90.00
#
_symmetry.space_group_name_H-M   'P 1'
#
loop_
_entity.id
_entity.type
_entity.pdbx_description
1 polymer ?
#
loop_
_entity_poly.entity_id
_entity_poly.type
_entity_poly.pdbx_seq_one_letter_code
_entity_poly.pdbx_strand_id
1 'polypeptide(L)'
;MSDLQLYNSLSRKKEIFKAVTPGYIGMYVCGPTVYSDVHLGNCRTFISFDIIYRYLLHLGYKVRYVRNITDAGHLEGDRDEGDDKFSKKARLEKLEPMEIVQKYTLGFHDVMRLFNNMPPTIEPTATGHISEQIE
;
A
#
# COMPACT_ATOMS: atom_id res chain seq x y z
N MET A 1 5.89 -23.52 -21.49
CA MET A 1 6.02 -22.37 -20.56
C MET A 1 6.14 -22.93 -19.16
N SER A 2 7.11 -22.46 -18.39
CA SER A 2 7.24 -22.83 -16.97
C SER A 2 6.09 -22.23 -16.17
N ASP A 3 5.51 -23.00 -15.24
CA ASP A 3 4.48 -22.50 -14.33
C ASP A 3 4.99 -21.30 -13.51
N LEU A 4 4.11 -20.34 -13.21
CA LEU A 4 4.44 -19.21 -12.35
C LEU A 4 4.81 -19.70 -10.96
N GLN A 5 5.98 -19.31 -10.46
CA GLN A 5 6.42 -19.61 -9.10
C GLN A 5 6.67 -18.32 -8.32
N LEU A 6 6.18 -18.26 -7.08
CA LEU A 6 6.40 -17.14 -6.16
C LEU A 6 7.14 -17.63 -4.93
N TYR A 7 8.03 -16.79 -4.39
CA TYR A 7 8.64 -17.04 -3.09
C TYR A 7 7.60 -16.75 -2.00
N ASN A 8 7.27 -17.76 -1.20
CA ASN A 8 6.30 -17.63 -0.12
C ASN A 8 7.03 -17.46 1.21
N SER A 9 6.87 -16.30 1.85
CA SER A 9 7.52 -16.01 3.14
C SER A 9 7.09 -16.96 4.27
N LEU A 10 5.87 -17.53 4.21
CA LEU A 10 5.37 -18.48 5.22
C LEU A 10 6.14 -19.80 5.19
N SER A 11 6.44 -20.31 3.99
CA SER A 11 7.16 -21.58 3.81
C SER A 11 8.64 -21.42 3.48
N ARG A 12 9.09 -20.18 3.24
CA ARG A 12 10.46 -19.78 2.89
C ARG A 12 11.03 -20.46 1.65
N LYS A 13 10.17 -20.85 0.71
CA LYS A 13 10.56 -21.50 -0.55
C LYS A 13 9.76 -20.94 -1.74
N LYS A 14 10.23 -21.25 -2.95
CA LYS A 14 9.46 -21.00 -4.17
C LYS A 14 8.37 -22.05 -4.29
N GLU A 15 7.15 -21.62 -4.55
CA GLU A 15 5.97 -22.47 -4.72
C GLU A 15 5.27 -22.15 -6.02
N ILE A 16 4.67 -23.17 -6.64
CA ILE A 16 3.82 -22.96 -7.81
C ILE A 16 2.62 -22.13 -7.38
N PHE A 17 2.46 -20.97 -8.02
CA PHE A 17 1.32 -20.10 -7.77
C PHE A 17 0.04 -20.75 -8.31
N LYS A 18 -0.97 -20.87 -7.45
CA LYS A 18 -2.30 -21.34 -7.81
C LYS A 18 -3.31 -20.31 -7.33
N ALA A 19 -4.07 -19.73 -8.26
CA ALA A 19 -5.13 -18.80 -7.92
C ALA A 19 -6.26 -19.51 -7.15
N VAL A 20 -6.81 -18.86 -6.13
CA VAL A 20 -7.96 -19.37 -5.36
C VAL A 20 -9.18 -19.55 -6.27
N THR A 21 -9.39 -18.60 -7.18
CA THR A 21 -10.41 -18.68 -8.22
C THR A 21 -9.72 -18.72 -9.59
N PRO A 22 -9.94 -19.74 -10.44
CA PRO A 22 -9.26 -19.86 -11.73
C PRO A 22 -9.40 -18.58 -12.58
N GLY A 23 -8.26 -18.03 -13.03
CA GLY A 23 -8.21 -16.81 -13.86
C GLY A 23 -8.34 -15.49 -13.09
N TYR A 24 -8.62 -15.51 -11.79
CA TYR A 24 -8.77 -14.31 -10.95
C TYR A 24 -7.75 -14.27 -9.81
N ILE A 25 -7.15 -13.11 -9.57
CA ILE A 25 -6.19 -12.91 -8.49
C ILE A 25 -6.62 -11.72 -7.63
N GLY A 26 -6.70 -11.93 -6.32
CA GLY A 26 -6.71 -10.85 -5.33
C GLY A 26 -5.28 -10.57 -4.88
N MET A 27 -4.83 -9.32 -4.97
CA MET A 27 -3.52 -8.90 -4.52
C MET A 27 -3.65 -7.67 -3.63
N TYR A 28 -3.23 -7.80 -2.37
CA TYR A 28 -3.17 -6.70 -1.41
C TYR A 28 -1.71 -6.34 -1.14
N VAL A 29 -1.39 -5.05 -1.17
CA VAL A 29 -0.06 -4.51 -0.83
C VAL A 29 -0.25 -3.38 0.16
N CYS A 30 0.44 -3.42 1.30
CA CYS A 30 0.41 -2.32 2.26
C CYS A 30 0.93 -1.03 1.60
N GLY A 31 0.15 0.04 1.69
CA GLY A 31 0.53 1.34 1.13
C GLY A 31 1.21 2.27 2.13
N PRO A 32 1.31 3.57 1.80
CA PRO A 32 2.07 4.53 2.58
C PRO A 32 1.30 4.98 3.83
N THR A 33 2.07 5.38 4.86
CA THR A 33 1.55 6.23 5.93
C THR A 33 1.81 7.69 5.55
N VAL A 34 0.74 8.45 5.30
CA VAL A 34 0.81 9.76 4.62
C VAL A 34 1.03 10.94 5.58
N TYR A 35 2.00 10.79 6.49
CA TYR A 35 2.48 11.89 7.34
C TYR A 35 3.77 12.51 6.81
N SER A 36 4.42 11.97 5.78
CA SER A 36 5.65 12.54 5.21
C SER A 36 5.83 12.16 3.75
N ASP A 37 6.77 12.82 3.07
CA ASP A 37 7.12 12.48 1.69
C ASP A 37 7.55 11.02 1.58
N VAL A 38 7.17 10.38 0.47
CA VAL A 38 7.57 9.02 0.17
C VAL A 38 9.06 8.97 -0.14
N HIS A 39 9.81 8.17 0.61
CA HIS A 39 11.25 8.00 0.36
C HIS A 39 11.51 6.89 -0.67
N LEU A 40 12.71 6.88 -1.26
CA LEU A 40 13.10 5.95 -2.31
C LEU A 40 12.97 4.47 -1.90
N GLY A 41 13.22 4.15 -0.62
CA GLY A 41 12.98 2.81 -0.08
C GLY A 41 11.53 2.33 -0.24
N ASN A 42 10.54 3.21 -0.04
CA ASN A 42 9.13 2.88 -0.26
C ASN A 42 8.83 2.74 -1.75
N CYS A 43 9.40 3.63 -2.58
CA CYS A 43 9.23 3.56 -4.04
C CYS A 43 9.70 2.22 -4.60
N ARG A 44 10.83 1.68 -4.11
CA ARG A 44 11.31 0.34 -4.51
C ARG A 44 10.24 -0.73 -4.31
N THR A 45 9.56 -0.71 -3.17
CA THR A 45 8.49 -1.68 -2.86
C THR A 45 7.33 -1.54 -3.84
N PHE A 46 6.82 -0.33 -4.05
CA PHE A 46 5.70 -0.09 -4.95
C PHE A 46 6.03 -0.45 -6.41
N ILE A 47 7.24 -0.11 -6.88
CA ILE A 47 7.72 -0.50 -8.21
C ILE A 47 7.84 -2.04 -8.32
N SER A 48 8.34 -2.71 -7.28
CA SER A 48 8.45 -4.18 -7.30
C SER A 48 7.08 -4.84 -7.44
N PHE A 49 6.08 -4.34 -6.72
CA PHE A 49 4.71 -4.85 -6.81
C PHE A 49 3.99 -4.41 -8.09
N ASP A 50 4.32 -3.26 -8.67
CA ASP A 50 3.84 -2.85 -9.99
C ASP A 50 4.34 -3.81 -11.09
N ILE A 51 5.61 -4.22 -11.03
CA ILE A 51 6.16 -5.24 -11.94
C ILE A 51 5.39 -6.56 -11.78
N ILE A 52 5.14 -6.99 -10.54
CA ILE A 52 4.33 -8.20 -10.28
C ILE A 52 2.93 -8.04 -10.86
N TYR A 53 2.27 -6.91 -10.61
CA TYR A 53 0.93 -6.61 -11.11
C TYR A 53 0.87 -6.71 -12.64
N ARG A 54 1.77 -5.99 -13.33
CA ARG A 54 1.89 -5.99 -14.79
C ARG A 54 2.17 -7.38 -15.33
N TYR A 55 3.04 -8.14 -14.67
CA TYR A 55 3.35 -9.50 -15.10
C TYR A 55 2.15 -10.44 -14.98
N LEU A 56 1.38 -10.34 -13.89
CA LEU A 56 0.15 -11.12 -13.74
C LEU A 56 -0.90 -10.76 -14.79
N LEU A 57 -1.05 -9.48 -15.13
CA LEU A 57 -1.91 -9.04 -16.24
C LEU A 57 -1.42 -9.59 -17.59
N HIS A 58 -0.10 -9.56 -17.83
CA HIS A 58 0.52 -10.11 -19.05
C HIS A 58 0.26 -11.62 -19.20
N LEU A 59 0.23 -12.37 -18.10
CA LEU A 59 -0.13 -13.79 -18.09
C LEU A 59 -1.64 -14.06 -18.33
N GLY A 60 -2.45 -13.00 -18.49
CA GLY A 60 -3.88 -13.11 -18.79
C GLY A 60 -4.78 -13.22 -17.55
N TYR A 61 -4.25 -13.02 -16.34
CA TYR A 61 -5.08 -13.00 -15.13
C TYR A 61 -5.90 -11.71 -15.03
N LYS A 62 -7.12 -11.84 -14.49
CA LYS A 62 -7.89 -10.70 -14.00
C LYS A 62 -7.48 -10.42 -12.56
N VAL A 63 -6.72 -9.35 -12.36
CA VAL A 63 -6.13 -9.02 -11.05
C VAL A 63 -6.88 -7.86 -10.40
N ARG A 64 -7.43 -8.08 -9.20
CA ARG A 64 -7.90 -7.01 -8.32
C ARG A 64 -6.75 -6.61 -7.41
N TYR A 65 -6.12 -5.49 -7.73
CA TYR A 65 -5.02 -4.93 -6.95
C TYR A 65 -5.57 -3.91 -5.94
N VAL A 66 -5.37 -4.18 -4.65
CA VAL A 66 -5.73 -3.28 -3.55
C VAL A 66 -4.46 -2.77 -2.88
N ARG A 67 -4.37 -1.46 -2.68
CA ARG A 67 -3.30 -0.83 -1.88
C ARG A 67 -3.91 0.21 -0.98
N ASN A 68 -3.77 0.08 0.33
CA ASN A 68 -4.39 1.04 1.25
C ASN A 68 -3.60 2.36 1.34
N ILE A 69 -4.20 3.38 1.92
CA ILE A 69 -3.51 4.57 2.44
C ILE A 69 -3.75 4.59 3.95
N THR A 70 -2.67 4.63 4.72
CA THR A 70 -2.76 4.78 6.18
C THR A 70 -2.79 6.28 6.50
N ASP A 71 -3.97 6.80 6.78
CA ASP A 71 -4.25 8.21 7.07
C ASP A 71 -4.74 8.46 8.51
N ALA A 72 -4.67 7.44 9.37
CA ALA A 72 -4.96 7.54 10.80
C ALA A 72 -4.14 6.51 11.61
N GLY A 73 -3.89 6.81 12.89
CA GLY A 73 -3.57 5.82 13.93
C GLY A 73 -2.19 5.15 13.91
N HIS A 74 -1.26 5.57 13.04
CA HIS A 74 0.05 4.93 12.98
C HIS A 74 1.01 5.48 14.06
N LEU A 75 0.83 5.00 15.30
CA LEU A 75 1.57 5.41 16.50
C LEU A 75 3.08 5.07 16.43
N GLU A 76 3.92 5.84 17.12
CA GLU A 76 5.32 5.48 17.38
C GLU A 76 5.44 4.69 18.70
N GLY A 77 5.72 3.38 18.61
CA GLY A 77 6.05 2.53 19.77
C GLY A 77 5.28 1.20 19.80
N ASP A 78 5.84 0.18 20.46
CA ASP A 78 5.19 -1.14 20.68
C ASP A 78 4.02 -1.09 21.68
N ARG A 79 3.65 0.10 22.17
CA ARG A 79 2.59 0.34 23.15
C ARG A 79 1.84 1.62 22.76
N ASP A 80 0.53 1.65 22.98
CA ASP A 80 -0.41 2.74 22.70
C ASP A 80 -0.14 4.07 23.44
N GLU A 81 1.11 4.34 23.85
CA GLU A 81 1.57 5.53 24.57
C GLU A 81 2.42 6.47 23.68
N GLY A 82 2.28 6.38 22.36
CA GLY A 82 2.97 7.25 21.40
C GLY A 82 2.12 8.45 20.95
N ASP A 83 2.74 9.61 20.76
CA ASP A 83 2.11 10.75 20.07
C ASP A 83 1.79 10.31 18.62
N ASP A 84 0.54 10.48 18.18
CA ASP A 84 0.14 10.17 16.80
C ASP A 84 1.01 10.95 15.81
N LYS A 85 1.63 10.25 14.84
CA LYS A 85 2.54 10.84 13.85
C LYS A 85 1.89 11.98 13.09
N PHE A 86 0.59 11.89 12.84
CA PHE A 86 -0.16 12.95 12.17
C PHE A 86 -0.31 14.17 13.08
N SER A 87 -0.79 13.97 14.31
CA SER A 87 -0.95 15.02 15.32
C SER A 87 0.35 15.74 15.69
N LYS A 88 1.45 14.99 15.85
CA LYS A 88 2.79 15.53 16.12
C LYS A 88 3.27 16.43 14.99
N LYS A 89 3.04 16.02 13.74
CA LYS A 89 3.45 16.81 12.58
C LYS A 89 2.54 18.01 12.31
N ALA A 90 1.24 17.87 12.53
CA ALA A 90 0.25 18.95 12.49
C ALA A 90 0.66 20.11 13.39
N ARG A 91 1.04 19.79 14.64
CA ARG A 91 1.53 20.75 15.63
C ARG A 91 2.83 21.45 15.19
N LEU A 92 3.75 20.72 14.56
CA LEU A 92 5.02 21.27 14.07
C LEU A 92 4.84 22.19 12.85
N GLU A 93 3.99 21.81 11.91
CA GLU A 93 3.71 22.58 10.69
C GLU A 93 2.64 23.66 10.89
N LYS A 94 1.96 23.68 12.05
CA LYS A 94 0.79 24.53 12.35
C LYS A 94 -0.33 24.36 11.32
N LEU A 95 -0.58 23.10 10.96
CA LEU A 95 -1.61 22.68 10.00
C LEU A 95 -2.57 21.69 10.68
N GLU A 96 -3.75 21.50 10.11
CA GLU A 96 -4.67 20.45 10.52
C GLU A 96 -4.16 19.06 10.07
N PRO A 97 -4.40 17.97 10.84
CA PRO A 97 -3.96 16.63 10.48
C PRO A 97 -4.40 16.19 9.07
N MET A 98 -5.62 16.55 8.67
CA MET A 98 -6.12 16.21 7.34
C MET A 98 -5.48 17.03 6.21
N GLU A 99 -4.97 18.24 6.49
CA GLU A 99 -4.17 18.98 5.51
C GLU A 99 -2.84 18.26 5.24
N ILE A 100 -2.23 17.70 6.28
CA ILE A 100 -1.02 16.87 6.16
C ILE A 100 -1.29 15.61 5.35
N VAL A 101 -2.35 14.86 5.72
CA VAL A 101 -2.77 13.66 5.00
C VAL A 101 -2.95 13.96 3.51
N GLN A 102 -3.68 15.04 3.19
CA GLN A 102 -3.95 15.41 1.80
C GLN A 102 -2.66 15.77 1.05
N LYS A 103 -1.81 16.63 1.64
CA LYS A 103 -0.52 17.05 1.05
C LYS A 103 0.35 15.86 0.68
N TYR A 104 0.54 14.92 1.61
CA TYR A 104 1.43 13.77 1.39
C TYR A 104 0.79 12.67 0.56
N THR A 105 -0.54 12.53 0.57
CA THR A 105 -1.26 11.64 -0.35
C THR A 105 -1.06 12.09 -1.80
N LEU A 106 -1.25 13.38 -2.08
CA LEU A 106 -1.05 13.94 -3.42
C LEU A 106 0.40 13.78 -3.87
N GLY A 107 1.36 14.11 -3.00
CA GLY A 107 2.80 13.93 -3.28
C GLY A 107 3.16 12.47 -3.54
N PHE A 108 2.60 11.53 -2.78
CA PHE A 108 2.76 10.09 -3.04
C PHE A 108 2.27 9.72 -4.45
N HIS A 109 1.08 10.17 -4.84
CA HIS A 109 0.53 9.90 -6.17
C HIS A 109 1.35 10.52 -7.29
N ASP A 110 1.87 11.74 -7.11
CA ASP A 110 2.79 12.39 -8.06
C ASP A 110 4.05 11.55 -8.27
N VAL A 111 4.66 11.06 -7.20
CA VAL A 111 5.84 10.21 -7.28
C VAL A 111 5.51 8.87 -7.95
N MET A 112 4.38 8.24 -7.63
CA MET A 112 3.96 7.00 -8.30
C MET A 112 3.75 7.20 -9.81
N ARG A 113 3.17 8.35 -10.22
CA ARG A 113 3.04 8.71 -11.63
C ARG A 113 4.39 8.91 -12.30
N LEU A 114 5.33 9.59 -11.63
CA LEU A 114 6.68 9.82 -12.14
C LEU A 114 7.42 8.50 -12.41
N PHE A 115 7.25 7.50 -11.54
CA PHE A 115 7.79 6.16 -11.72
C PHE A 115 6.97 5.26 -12.64
N ASN A 116 5.90 5.78 -13.25
CA ASN A 116 5.00 5.03 -14.13
C ASN A 116 4.39 3.79 -13.46
N ASN A 117 4.11 3.85 -12.15
CA ASN A 117 3.35 2.80 -11.47
C ASN A 117 1.88 2.85 -11.90
N MET A 118 1.28 1.70 -12.17
CA MET A 118 -0.17 1.62 -12.38
C MET A 118 -0.90 1.92 -11.07
N PRO A 119 -2.04 2.63 -11.13
CA PRO A 119 -2.88 2.79 -9.95
C PRO A 119 -3.43 1.43 -9.51
N PRO A 120 -3.62 1.20 -8.20
CA PRO A 120 -4.37 0.03 -7.74
C PRO A 120 -5.81 0.08 -8.25
N THR A 121 -6.45 -1.09 -8.35
CA THR A 121 -7.88 -1.19 -8.67
C THR A 121 -8.74 -0.56 -7.58
N ILE A 122 -8.30 -0.64 -6.32
CA ILE A 122 -8.97 -0.04 -5.15
C ILE A 122 -7.90 0.54 -4.21
N GLU A 123 -8.09 1.78 -3.76
CA GLU A 123 -7.19 2.47 -2.82
C GLU A 123 -7.94 2.91 -1.56
N PRO A 124 -8.23 1.99 -0.62
CA PRO A 124 -8.97 2.31 0.60
C PRO A 124 -8.13 3.14 1.59
N THR A 125 -8.77 4.07 2.30
CA THR A 125 -8.14 4.76 3.44
C THR A 125 -8.51 4.10 4.76
N ALA A 126 -7.69 4.27 5.80
CA ALA A 126 -8.01 3.78 7.14
C ALA A 126 -9.23 4.53 7.71
N THR A 127 -9.27 5.85 7.55
CA THR A 127 -10.43 6.67 7.96
C THR A 127 -11.74 6.27 7.26
N GLY A 128 -11.66 5.74 6.04
CA GLY A 128 -12.82 5.30 5.28
C GLY A 128 -13.40 3.96 5.72
N HIS A 129 -12.72 3.23 6.62
CA HIS A 129 -13.11 1.88 7.07
C HIS A 129 -13.09 1.74 8.60
N ILE A 130 -13.30 2.83 9.34
CA ILE A 130 -13.35 2.80 10.81
C ILE A 130 -14.48 1.89 11.30
N SER A 131 -15.62 1.87 10.61
CA SER A 131 -16.75 1.01 10.97
C SER A 131 -16.35 -0.47 10.95
N GLU A 132 -15.69 -0.92 9.89
CA GLU A 132 -15.22 -2.30 9.74
C GLU A 132 -14.07 -2.65 10.69
N GLN A 133 -13.33 -1.67 11.21
CA GLN A 133 -12.27 -1.89 12.20
C GLN A 133 -12.82 -2.09 13.63
N ILE A 134 -14.05 -1.65 13.90
CA ILE A 134 -14.69 -1.75 15.22
C ILE A 134 -15.52 -3.04 15.34
N GLU A 135 -16.01 -3.58 14.23
CA GLU A 135 -16.70 -4.88 14.17
C GLU A 135 -15.78 -6.07 14.51
#